data_AF-A0A9Q0RUH7-F1
#
_entry.id   AF-A0A9Q0RUH7-F1
#
_cell.length_a   1.000
_cell.length_b   1.000
_cell.length_c   1.000
_cell.angle_alpha   90.00
_cell.angle_beta   90.00
_cell.angle_gamma   90.00
#
_symmetry.space_group_name_H-M   'P 1'
#
loop_
_entity.id
_entity.type
_entity.pdbx_description
1 polymer ?
#
loop_
_entity_poly.entity_id
_entity_poly.type
_entity_poly.pdbx_seq_one_letter_code
_entity_poly.pdbx_strand_id
1 'polypeptide(L)'
;ITRVDVKTITIASGVQAKTLDNVYLGQLPKRCIIGFVDSRAFNGNIQRNPYNFAHFNHNFLCLYVDSVQIPSKPLTPDFSKNQYIRSYHSLFDGCGLNFTDAGNCISRSDYPHGFCLSAFDLTADLSCNDSHWNIIEI
;
A
#
# COMPACT_ATOMS: atom_id res chain seq x y z
N ILE A 1 22.65 0.27 4.61
CA ILE A 1 21.63 -0.11 5.62
C ILE A 1 20.27 0.22 5.02
N THR A 2 19.40 -0.77 4.84
CA THR A 2 17.99 -0.55 4.49
C THR A 2 17.23 -0.23 5.78
N ARG A 3 16.64 0.97 5.87
CA ARG A 3 15.83 1.37 7.01
C ARG A 3 14.35 1.15 6.67
N VAL A 4 13.65 0.41 7.52
CA VAL A 4 12.20 0.22 7.46
C VAL A 4 11.58 0.94 8.64
N ASP A 5 10.55 1.74 8.40
CA ASP A 5 9.79 2.44 9.44
C ASP A 5 8.30 2.16 9.26
N VAL A 6 7.64 1.78 10.35
CA VAL A 6 6.23 1.39 10.36
C VAL A 6 5.45 2.41 11.16
N LYS A 7 4.43 3.00 10.52
CA LYS A 7 3.53 3.96 11.14
C LYS A 7 2.14 3.38 11.23
N THR A 8 1.58 3.37 12.44
CA THR A 8 0.21 2.91 12.67
C THR A 8 -0.69 4.10 12.91
N ILE A 9 -1.83 4.12 12.23
CA ILE A 9 -2.81 5.20 12.32
C ILE A 9 -4.17 4.57 12.54
N THR A 10 -4.89 5.05 13.55
CA THR A 10 -6.24 4.58 13.85
C THR A 10 -7.26 5.42 13.08
N ILE A 11 -8.12 4.75 12.31
CA ILE A 11 -9.28 5.36 11.65
C ILE A 11 -10.53 4.92 12.42
N ALA A 12 -11.31 5.89 12.90
CA ALA A 12 -12.54 5.59 13.64
C ALA A 12 -13.61 4.99 12.71
N SER A 13 -14.48 4.16 13.28
CA SER A 13 -15.63 3.63 12.52
C SER A 13 -16.55 4.76 12.05
N GLY A 14 -17.12 4.60 10.86
CA GLY A 14 -18.00 5.60 10.24
C GLY A 14 -17.28 6.73 9.50
N VAL A 15 -15.94 6.81 9.57
CA VAL A 15 -15.16 7.77 8.78
C VAL A 15 -15.16 7.35 7.31
N GLN A 16 -15.65 8.23 6.44
CA GLN A 16 -15.71 7.99 4.99
C GLN A 16 -14.43 8.42 4.26
N ALA A 17 -13.74 9.44 4.78
CA ALA A 17 -12.53 9.98 4.18
C ALA A 17 -11.53 10.38 5.27
N LYS A 18 -10.26 10.05 5.05
CA LYS A 18 -9.16 10.43 5.93
C LYS A 18 -7.96 10.83 5.10
N THR A 19 -7.52 12.07 5.26
CA THR A 19 -6.23 12.57 4.76
C THR A 19 -5.24 12.58 5.93
N LEU A 20 -4.00 12.21 5.64
CA LEU A 20 -2.92 12.13 6.60
C LEU A 20 -1.76 12.97 6.08
N ASP A 21 -1.53 14.10 6.73
CA ASP A 21 -0.47 15.02 6.35
C ASP A 21 0.84 14.66 7.08
N ASN A 22 1.97 14.91 6.42
CA ASN A 22 3.30 14.73 7.00
C ASN A 22 3.53 13.34 7.61
N VAL A 23 3.04 12.28 6.94
CA VAL A 23 3.18 10.90 7.40
C VAL A 23 4.65 10.56 7.63
N TYR A 24 5.53 10.97 6.72
CA TYR A 24 6.98 10.88 6.88
C TYR A 24 7.61 12.27 6.96
N LEU A 25 8.57 12.40 7.88
CA LEU A 25 9.38 13.60 8.06
C LEU A 25 10.84 13.22 7.83
N GLY A 26 11.54 13.94 6.95
CA GLY A 26 12.93 13.69 6.57
C GLY A 26 13.05 12.96 5.23
N GLN A 27 13.97 11.99 5.15
CA GLN A 27 14.24 11.27 3.90
C GLN A 27 13.02 10.45 3.46
N LEU A 28 12.57 10.68 2.23
CA LEU A 28 11.46 9.93 1.62
C LEU A 28 11.85 8.44 1.48
N PRO A 29 10.98 7.50 1.87
CA PRO A 29 11.26 6.08 1.63
C PRO A 29 11.21 5.77 0.14
N LYS A 30 12.02 4.81 -0.33
CA LYS A 30 11.94 4.30 -1.71
C LYS A 30 10.62 3.57 -2.02
N ARG A 31 9.96 3.03 -0.99
CA ARG A 31 8.74 2.21 -1.11
C ARG A 31 7.79 2.53 0.04
N CYS A 32 6.52 2.72 -0.29
CA CYS A 32 5.44 2.83 0.70
C CYS A 32 4.46 1.67 0.52
N ILE A 33 4.15 0.95 1.59
CA ILE A 33 3.14 -0.11 1.59
C ILE A 33 2.06 0.25 2.60
N ILE A 34 0.81 0.24 2.15
CA ILE A 34 -0.37 0.59 2.93
C ILE A 34 -1.27 -0.63 3.05
N GLY A 35 -1.75 -0.88 4.27
CA GLY A 35 -2.69 -1.95 4.58
C GLY A 35 -3.59 -1.54 5.73
N PHE A 36 -4.79 -2.13 5.77
CA PHE A 36 -5.75 -1.90 6.84
C PHE A 36 -5.97 -3.21 7.61
N VAL A 37 -6.03 -3.10 8.94
CA VAL A 37 -6.27 -4.25 9.82
C VAL A 37 -7.34 -3.86 10.86
N ASP A 38 -8.09 -4.86 11.34
CA ASP A 38 -9.06 -4.62 12.41
C ASP A 38 -8.32 -4.24 13.69
N SER A 39 -8.73 -3.14 14.34
CA SER A 39 -8.04 -2.62 15.53
C SER A 39 -7.99 -3.61 16.69
N ARG A 40 -8.98 -4.51 16.83
CA ARG A 40 -8.94 -5.56 17.87
C ARG A 40 -7.92 -6.63 17.53
N ALA A 41 -7.78 -6.97 16.25
CA ALA A 41 -6.75 -7.89 15.80
C ALA A 41 -5.34 -7.29 16.03
N PHE A 42 -5.16 -6.02 15.66
CA PHE A 42 -3.92 -5.27 15.90
C PHE A 42 -3.55 -5.21 17.40
N ASN A 43 -4.54 -5.01 18.28
CA ASN A 43 -4.35 -4.96 19.72
C ASN A 43 -4.27 -6.36 20.40
N GLY A 44 -4.10 -7.43 19.63
CA GLY A 44 -3.79 -8.77 20.18
C GLY A 44 -5.00 -9.60 20.62
N ASN A 45 -6.19 -9.39 20.04
CA ASN A 45 -7.31 -10.30 20.28
C ASN A 45 -6.98 -11.71 19.75
N ILE A 46 -6.91 -12.69 20.65
CA ILE A 46 -6.52 -14.08 20.36
C ILE A 46 -7.40 -14.81 19.34
N GLN A 47 -8.64 -14.35 19.13
CA GLN A 47 -9.57 -14.96 18.17
C GLN A 47 -9.46 -14.33 16.77
N ARG A 48 -8.58 -13.35 16.59
CA ARG A 48 -8.46 -12.57 15.35
C ARG A 48 -7.03 -12.62 14.82
N ASN A 49 -6.91 -12.58 13.49
CA ASN A 49 -5.62 -12.57 12.81
C ASN A 49 -5.14 -11.12 12.57
N PRO A 50 -4.01 -10.67 13.17
CA PRO A 50 -3.46 -9.33 12.93
C PRO A 50 -2.87 -9.16 11.52
N TYR A 51 -2.64 -10.25 10.79
CA TYR A 51 -2.15 -10.24 9.40
C TYR A 51 -3.28 -10.32 8.36
N ASN A 52 -4.54 -10.23 8.79
CA ASN A 52 -5.68 -10.15 7.89
C ASN A 52 -5.84 -8.70 7.37
N PHE A 53 -5.20 -8.40 6.24
CA PHE A 53 -5.28 -7.10 5.57
C PHE A 53 -6.60 -6.98 4.83
N ALA A 54 -7.64 -6.56 5.55
CA ALA A 54 -8.98 -6.42 5.01
C ALA A 54 -9.12 -5.13 4.19
N HIS A 55 -9.92 -5.18 3.13
CA HIS A 55 -10.16 -4.02 2.27
C HIS A 55 -11.09 -2.97 2.90
N PHE A 56 -11.94 -3.36 3.86
CA PHE A 56 -12.96 -2.48 4.49
C PHE A 56 -13.82 -1.68 3.50
N ASN A 57 -13.96 -2.18 2.27
CA ASN A 57 -14.64 -1.50 1.17
C ASN A 57 -14.15 -0.06 0.90
N HIS A 58 -12.86 0.23 1.15
CA HIS A 58 -12.29 1.50 0.68
C HIS A 58 -12.43 1.56 -0.86
N ASN A 59 -12.76 2.74 -1.37
CA ASN A 59 -13.04 2.95 -2.80
C ASN A 59 -12.16 4.05 -3.43
N PHE A 60 -11.24 4.63 -2.64
CA PHE A 60 -10.30 5.65 -3.06
C PHE A 60 -9.02 5.57 -2.23
N LEU A 61 -7.86 5.49 -2.90
CA LEU A 61 -6.55 5.55 -2.27
C LEU A 61 -5.53 6.21 -3.20
N CYS A 62 -4.82 7.22 -2.69
CA CYS A 62 -3.65 7.81 -3.30
C CYS A 62 -2.67 8.29 -2.22
N LEU A 63 -1.43 8.52 -2.64
CA LEU A 63 -0.37 9.17 -1.89
C LEU A 63 -0.08 10.53 -2.52
N TYR A 64 0.37 11.49 -1.72
CA TYR A 64 0.96 12.73 -2.22
C TYR A 64 2.41 12.81 -1.74
N VAL A 65 3.31 13.08 -2.67
CA VAL A 65 4.74 13.37 -2.43
C VAL A 65 5.00 14.76 -3.00
N ASP A 66 5.39 15.72 -2.16
CA ASP A 66 5.63 17.11 -2.55
C ASP A 66 4.53 17.73 -3.45
N SER A 67 3.27 17.47 -3.06
CA SER A 67 2.04 17.87 -3.78
C SER A 67 1.78 17.15 -5.11
N VAL A 68 2.63 16.21 -5.52
CA VAL A 68 2.43 15.32 -6.66
C VAL A 68 1.66 14.08 -6.21
N GLN A 69 0.57 13.77 -6.91
CA GLN A 69 -0.24 12.59 -6.61
C GLN A 69 0.37 11.32 -7.21
N ILE A 70 0.52 10.29 -6.38
CA ILE A 70 0.99 8.95 -6.75
C ILE A 70 -0.06 7.92 -6.33
N PRO A 71 -0.63 7.11 -7.24
CA PRO A 71 -0.41 7.16 -8.68
C PRO A 71 -1.10 8.38 -9.30
N SER A 72 -0.72 8.75 -10.53
CA SER A 72 -1.33 9.87 -11.28
C SER A 72 -2.84 9.76 -11.40
N LYS A 73 -3.36 8.53 -11.48
CA LYS A 73 -4.78 8.21 -11.29
C LYS A 73 -4.92 7.47 -9.96
N PRO A 74 -5.77 7.96 -9.02
CA PRO A 74 -5.95 7.30 -7.74
C PRO A 74 -6.45 5.86 -7.94
N LEU A 75 -6.18 5.01 -6.96
CA LEU A 75 -6.75 3.66 -6.92
C LEU A 75 -8.21 3.77 -6.51
N THR A 76 -9.11 3.22 -7.32
CA THR A 76 -10.56 3.26 -7.08
C THR A 76 -11.15 1.86 -7.15
N PRO A 77 -10.82 0.96 -6.20
CA PRO A 77 -11.32 -0.41 -6.24
C PRO A 77 -12.82 -0.47 -5.93
N ASP A 78 -13.54 -1.34 -6.65
CA ASP A 78 -14.91 -1.75 -6.32
C ASP A 78 -14.90 -3.27 -6.09
N PHE A 79 -14.82 -3.66 -4.82
CA PHE A 79 -14.77 -5.05 -4.39
C PHE A 79 -16.09 -5.80 -4.64
N SER A 80 -17.22 -5.08 -4.65
CA SER A 80 -18.53 -5.67 -4.92
C SER A 80 -18.67 -6.14 -6.37
N LYS A 81 -18.01 -5.44 -7.30
CA LYS A 81 -18.01 -5.77 -8.74
C LYS A 81 -16.75 -6.52 -9.20
N ASN A 82 -15.90 -6.96 -8.27
CA ASN A 82 -14.59 -7.55 -8.57
C ASN A 82 -13.67 -6.65 -9.43
N GLN A 83 -13.79 -5.34 -9.28
CA GLN A 83 -13.03 -4.31 -9.99
C GLN A 83 -11.94 -3.72 -9.09
N TYR A 84 -10.95 -4.52 -8.75
CA TYR A 84 -9.81 -4.11 -7.91
C TYR A 84 -8.46 -4.39 -8.58
N ILE A 85 -8.45 -4.66 -9.89
CA ILE A 85 -7.24 -5.10 -10.60
C ILE A 85 -6.10 -4.08 -10.51
N ARG A 86 -6.39 -2.78 -10.54
CA ARG A 86 -5.37 -1.73 -10.39
C ARG A 86 -4.76 -1.73 -8.99
N SER A 87 -5.58 -1.91 -7.95
CA SER A 87 -5.10 -2.01 -6.57
C SER A 87 -4.26 -3.27 -6.36
N TYR A 88 -4.70 -4.41 -6.91
CA TYR A 88 -3.91 -5.64 -6.92
C TYR A 88 -2.58 -5.46 -7.66
N HIS A 89 -2.59 -4.85 -8.85
CA HIS A 89 -1.39 -4.61 -9.64
C HIS A 89 -0.37 -3.70 -8.94
N SER A 90 -0.86 -2.73 -8.13
CA SER A 90 0.00 -1.86 -7.33
C SER A 90 0.94 -2.64 -6.40
N LEU A 91 0.54 -3.83 -5.92
CA LEU A 91 1.44 -4.66 -5.12
C LEU A 91 2.66 -5.11 -5.91
N PHE A 92 2.49 -5.47 -7.17
CA PHE A 92 3.58 -5.96 -8.01
C PHE A 92 4.46 -4.80 -8.49
N ASP A 93 3.84 -3.68 -8.86
CA ASP A 93 4.55 -2.46 -9.26
C ASP A 93 5.41 -1.97 -8.09
N GLY A 94 4.79 -1.72 -6.95
CA GLY A 94 5.46 -1.17 -5.78
C GLY A 94 6.46 -2.12 -5.13
N CYS A 95 6.40 -3.43 -5.38
CA CYS A 95 7.41 -4.39 -4.93
C CYS A 95 8.52 -4.66 -5.95
N GLY A 96 8.45 -4.08 -7.16
CA GLY A 96 9.39 -4.37 -8.25
C GLY A 96 9.32 -5.83 -8.73
N LEU A 97 8.14 -6.45 -8.62
CA LEU A 97 7.90 -7.83 -9.08
C LEU A 97 7.36 -7.87 -10.52
N ASN A 98 6.86 -6.75 -11.03
CA ASN A 98 6.37 -6.70 -12.39
C ASN A 98 7.49 -7.00 -13.39
N PHE A 99 7.15 -7.83 -14.38
CA PHE A 99 8.06 -8.31 -15.42
C PHE A 99 9.24 -9.16 -14.91
N THR A 100 9.18 -9.64 -13.66
CA THR A 100 10.12 -10.62 -13.12
C THR A 100 9.54 -12.03 -13.18
N ASP A 101 10.38 -13.05 -12.99
CA ASP A 101 9.96 -14.44 -12.78
C ASP A 101 9.60 -14.75 -11.31
N ALA A 102 9.58 -13.73 -10.46
CA ALA A 102 9.22 -13.81 -9.05
C ALA A 102 7.77 -13.37 -8.80
N GLY A 103 7.16 -13.95 -7.77
CA GLY A 103 5.83 -13.59 -7.30
C GLY A 103 5.81 -13.31 -5.80
N ASN A 104 4.68 -12.80 -5.32
CA ASN A 104 4.42 -12.55 -3.89
C ASN A 104 3.49 -13.60 -3.26
N CYS A 105 3.19 -14.69 -3.97
CA CYS A 105 2.26 -15.75 -3.55
C CYS A 105 0.83 -15.27 -3.21
N ILE A 106 0.43 -14.08 -3.65
CA ILE A 106 -0.93 -13.56 -3.49
C ILE A 106 -1.60 -13.61 -4.86
N SER A 107 -2.62 -14.46 -5.03
CA SER A 107 -3.39 -14.46 -6.26
C SER A 107 -4.37 -13.28 -6.29
N ARG A 108 -4.86 -12.95 -7.49
CA ARG A 108 -5.93 -11.95 -7.65
C ARG A 108 -7.17 -12.29 -6.82
N SER A 109 -7.53 -13.57 -6.74
CA SER A 109 -8.68 -14.02 -5.94
C SER A 109 -8.43 -13.95 -4.44
N ASP A 110 -7.18 -14.08 -3.98
CA ASP A 110 -6.86 -13.97 -2.56
C ASP A 110 -6.84 -12.51 -2.09
N TYR A 111 -6.50 -11.57 -2.98
CA TYR A 111 -6.37 -10.14 -2.67
C TYR A 111 -7.51 -9.56 -1.81
N PRO A 112 -8.80 -9.67 -2.18
CA PRO A 112 -9.88 -9.15 -1.33
C PRO A 112 -10.09 -9.94 -0.02
N HIS A 113 -9.53 -11.14 0.12
CA HIS A 113 -9.77 -12.05 1.24
C HIS A 113 -8.63 -12.02 2.27
N GLY A 114 -8.19 -10.82 2.65
CA GLY A 114 -7.20 -10.63 3.72
C GLY A 114 -5.77 -10.34 3.26
N PHE A 115 -5.58 -10.12 1.96
CA PHE A 115 -4.29 -9.77 1.36
C PHE A 115 -4.33 -8.40 0.65
N CYS A 116 -5.23 -7.51 1.09
CA CYS A 116 -5.50 -6.23 0.44
C CYS A 116 -4.49 -5.17 0.87
N LEU A 117 -3.28 -5.27 0.33
CA LEU A 117 -2.21 -4.28 0.46
C LEU A 117 -2.12 -3.41 -0.80
N SER A 118 -1.62 -2.18 -0.68
CA SER A 118 -1.25 -1.34 -1.82
C SER A 118 0.20 -0.91 -1.65
N ALA A 119 1.01 -1.05 -2.70
CA ALA A 119 2.41 -0.68 -2.68
C ALA A 119 2.67 0.41 -3.72
N PHE A 120 3.56 1.34 -3.37
CA PHE A 120 3.97 2.45 -4.21
C PHE A 120 5.49 2.48 -4.27
N ASP A 121 6.02 2.43 -5.49
CA ASP A 121 7.42 2.76 -5.77
C ASP A 121 7.55 4.29 -5.81
N LEU A 122 8.47 4.83 -5.01
CA LEU A 122 8.74 6.26 -4.89
C LEU A 122 10.13 6.63 -5.44
N THR A 123 10.79 5.74 -6.19
CA THR A 123 11.99 6.10 -6.95
C THR A 123 11.61 6.67 -8.33
N ALA A 124 12.37 7.65 -8.80
CA ALA A 124 12.08 8.35 -10.05
C ALA A 124 12.12 7.41 -11.28
N ASP A 125 12.94 6.37 -11.23
CA ASP A 125 13.12 5.38 -12.29
C ASP A 125 12.31 4.09 -12.11
N LEU A 126 11.45 4.00 -11.08
CA LEU A 126 10.65 2.81 -10.74
C LEU A 126 11.48 1.54 -10.48
N SER A 127 12.70 1.72 -9.97
CA SER A 127 13.61 0.64 -9.62
C SER A 127 13.77 0.46 -8.11
N CYS A 128 12.70 0.58 -7.31
CA CYS A 128 12.82 0.47 -5.85
C CYS A 128 13.50 -0.83 -5.34
N ASN A 129 13.45 -1.89 -6.15
CA ASN A 129 14.04 -3.19 -5.82
C ASN A 129 15.50 -3.35 -6.27
N ASP A 130 16.03 -2.41 -7.04
CA ASP A 130 17.43 -2.42 -7.49
C ASP A 130 18.35 -1.73 -6.47
N SER A 131 19.62 -2.13 -6.50
CA SER A 131 20.67 -1.73 -5.57
C SER A 131 21.40 -0.44 -5.97
N HIS A 132 21.07 0.17 -7.11
CA HIS A 132 21.69 1.42 -7.54
C HIS A 132 21.08 2.66 -6.88
N TRP A 133 21.82 3.76 -7.02
CA TRP A 133 21.42 5.08 -6.54
C TRP A 133 20.61 5.80 -7.60
N ASN A 134 19.42 6.22 -7.20
CA ASN A 134 18.67 7.21 -7.95
C ASN A 134 19.27 8.58 -7.68
N ILE A 135 19.69 9.27 -8.73
CA ILE A 135 20.25 10.64 -8.65
C ILE A 135 19.12 11.69 -8.69
N ILE A 136 17.91 11.28 -9.08
CA ILE A 136 16.74 12.13 -9.27
C ILE A 136 15.66 11.70 -8.25
N GLU A 137 15.04 12.70 -7.63
CA GLU A 137 13.88 12.55 -6.72
C GLU A 137 12.58 12.92 -7.47
N ILE A 138 11.45 12.38 -7.02
CA ILE A 138 10.12 12.61 -7.62
C ILE A 138 9.58 13.99 -7.23
#